data_AF-A0A8J4LW31-F1
#
_entry.id   AF-A0A8J4LW31-F1
#
_cell.length_a   1.000
_cell.length_b   1.000
_cell.length_c   1.000
_cell.angle_alpha   90.00
_cell.angle_beta   90.00
_cell.angle_gamma   90.00
#
_symmetry.space_group_name_H-M   'P 1'
#
loop_
_entity.id
_entity.type
_entity.pdbx_description
1 polymer ?
#
loop_
_entity_poly.entity_id
_entity_poly.type
_entity_poly.pdbx_seq_one_letter_code
_entity_poly.pdbx_strand_id
1 'polypeptide(L)'
;MMQALLQLGDRERLHAFGAALRTALEEVAASNGNGVSSAVSGAEVLVVDGSLSLGLLAACHPAVASVTLLQEDNVSAQNWLRASARRVGLAPNKIKSIRSETYFKKLRAASACSASANAGPLVLVSEPYFSGFEQLVPWAHLKFWRDYDVIRGSSAARGGRKVTNFPRRARLVAVAAALPELWRTRCALGDVEGFDLSAANVILGVVGMDGDVRRNRPGCGDGDNSGCGGGGGRQITDKEAAAVASRCSKDADHDADNDEDDLSGDVSRGHGGAECSGSAGGPERQQQLPILPYSVWQAGGGYQELSARQDLLVLDCGGHLDDVQGAVTLTAVHGSMCHAVVLWLEYDLVPTATMAAVHGPGSDGLVVSTAPAADGGPRPTVQGVYLLRQPVELTHGSRLHVAAQFDGLDADISVEVTVLAPLASEISKGNVAKGSMA
;
A
#
# COMPACT_ATOMS: atom_id res chain seq x y z
N MET A 1 6.35 12.89 8.92
CA MET A 1 7.42 13.92 8.75
C MET A 1 8.83 13.31 8.76
N MET A 2 9.15 12.37 9.65
CA MET A 2 10.48 11.73 9.67
C MET A 2 10.78 10.95 8.38
N GLN A 3 9.78 10.25 7.82
CA GLN A 3 9.90 9.57 6.53
C GLN A 3 10.18 10.55 5.37
N ALA A 4 9.46 11.66 5.29
CA ALA A 4 9.73 12.71 4.31
C ALA A 4 11.17 13.26 4.43
N LEU A 5 11.68 13.50 5.65
CA LEU A 5 13.05 13.99 5.85
C LEU A 5 14.11 12.96 5.45
N LEU A 6 13.89 11.68 5.72
CA LEU A 6 14.79 10.60 5.33
C LEU A 6 14.76 10.39 3.80
N GLN A 7 13.58 10.46 3.18
CA GLN A 7 13.43 10.40 1.72
C GLN A 7 14.02 11.62 1.01
N LEU A 8 13.94 12.82 1.61
CA LEU A 8 14.60 14.04 1.11
C LEU A 8 16.14 13.92 1.11
N GLY A 9 16.70 13.10 2.00
CA GLY A 9 18.14 12.81 2.06
C GLY A 9 18.63 11.80 1.00
N ASP A 10 17.71 11.09 0.33
CA ASP A 10 18.04 10.06 -0.65
C ASP A 10 18.40 10.69 -2.01
N ARG A 11 19.70 10.92 -2.20
CA ARG A 11 20.24 11.51 -3.43
C ARG A 11 19.99 10.64 -4.66
N GLU A 12 20.12 9.32 -4.53
CA GLU A 12 19.96 8.41 -5.66
C GLU A 12 18.52 8.44 -6.17
N ARG A 13 17.55 8.43 -5.24
CA ARG A 13 16.14 8.61 -5.55
C ARG A 13 15.85 9.91 -6.28
N LEU A 14 16.39 11.05 -5.82
CA LEU A 14 16.24 12.34 -6.51
C LEU A 14 16.89 12.34 -7.90
N HIS A 15 18.05 11.71 -8.06
CA HIS A 15 18.69 11.55 -9.37
C HIS A 15 17.83 10.72 -10.33
N ALA A 16 17.20 9.65 -9.84
CA ALA A 16 16.31 8.81 -10.63
C ALA A 16 15.09 9.60 -11.13
N PHE A 17 14.43 10.36 -10.26
CA PHE A 17 13.33 11.24 -10.64
C PHE A 17 13.77 12.34 -11.63
N GLY A 18 14.96 12.91 -11.45
CA GLY A 18 15.49 13.89 -12.40
C GLY A 18 15.77 13.31 -13.79
N ALA A 19 16.25 12.07 -13.87
CA ALA A 19 16.43 11.36 -15.13
C ALA A 19 15.09 10.99 -15.78
N ALA A 20 14.12 10.54 -14.99
CA ALA A 20 12.77 10.24 -15.47
C ALA A 20 12.06 11.49 -16.01
N LEU A 21 12.20 12.63 -15.33
CA LEU A 21 11.66 13.90 -15.79
C LEU A 21 12.24 14.32 -17.13
N ARG A 22 13.57 14.23 -17.31
CA ARG A 22 14.20 14.52 -18.60
C ARG A 22 13.65 13.64 -19.71
N THR A 23 13.57 12.34 -19.46
CA THR A 23 13.03 11.34 -20.40
C THR A 23 11.58 11.67 -20.79
N ALA A 24 10.73 11.98 -19.80
CA ALA A 24 9.34 12.34 -20.05
C ALA A 24 9.20 13.64 -20.87
N LEU A 25 10.08 14.62 -20.64
CA LEU A 25 10.12 15.88 -21.38
C LEU A 25 10.60 15.71 -22.83
N GLU A 26 11.59 14.84 -23.06
CA GLU A 26 12.06 14.48 -24.40
C GLU A 26 10.98 13.73 -25.19
N GLU A 27 10.26 12.81 -24.54
CA GLU A 27 9.15 12.08 -25.14
C GLU A 27 8.06 13.04 -25.64
N VAL A 28 7.67 14.05 -24.84
CA VAL A 28 6.68 15.04 -25.27
C VAL A 28 7.19 16.02 -26.32
N ALA A 29 8.50 16.26 -26.38
CA ALA A 29 9.11 17.09 -27.42
C ALA A 29 9.21 16.36 -28.77
N ALA A 30 9.62 15.09 -28.78
CA ALA A 30 9.82 14.30 -30.00
C ALA A 30 8.55 14.10 -30.83
N SER A 31 7.39 14.04 -30.17
CA SER A 31 6.08 13.93 -30.84
C SER A 31 5.63 15.20 -31.58
N ASN A 32 6.29 16.34 -31.40
CA ASN A 32 5.94 17.60 -32.08
C ASN A 32 6.60 17.75 -33.46
N GLY A 33 7.27 16.70 -33.96
CA GLY A 33 8.16 16.72 -35.13
C GLY A 33 7.51 16.85 -36.52
N ASN A 34 6.21 17.10 -36.66
CA ASN A 34 5.60 17.38 -37.98
C ASN A 34 5.19 18.86 -38.10
N GLY A 35 6.15 19.67 -38.57
CA GLY A 35 5.91 20.88 -39.35
C GLY A 35 5.07 21.99 -38.73
N VAL A 36 5.71 22.89 -37.99
CA VAL A 36 5.60 24.37 -38.06
C VAL A 36 6.32 24.92 -36.84
N SER A 37 7.23 25.87 -37.06
CA SER A 37 7.97 26.64 -36.05
C SER A 37 7.02 27.53 -35.21
N SER A 38 6.19 26.90 -34.39
CA SER A 38 5.43 27.54 -33.32
C SER A 38 6.27 27.51 -32.04
N ALA A 39 6.36 28.64 -31.33
CA ALA A 39 7.08 28.73 -30.06
C ALA A 39 6.63 27.60 -29.12
N VAL A 40 7.54 26.66 -28.82
CA VAL A 40 7.22 25.52 -27.95
C VAL A 40 6.92 26.05 -26.56
N SER A 41 5.62 26.12 -26.23
CA SER A 41 5.17 26.40 -24.87
C SER A 41 5.78 25.36 -23.94
N GLY A 42 6.50 25.80 -22.91
CA GLY A 42 7.19 24.90 -21.99
C GLY A 42 6.21 23.95 -21.28
N ALA A 43 6.73 22.83 -20.79
CA ALA A 43 5.90 21.82 -20.14
C ALA A 43 5.31 22.34 -18.83
N GLU A 44 4.07 21.96 -18.54
CA GLU A 44 3.51 22.07 -17.19
C GLU A 44 3.71 20.73 -16.49
N VAL A 45 4.19 20.80 -15.25
CA VAL A 45 4.33 19.63 -14.40
C VAL A 45 3.27 19.71 -13.30
N LEU A 46 2.55 18.61 -13.12
CA LEU A 46 1.61 18.45 -12.02
C LEU A 46 2.12 17.33 -11.11
N VAL A 47 2.51 17.70 -9.89
CA VAL A 47 2.92 16.76 -8.84
C VAL A 47 1.66 16.29 -8.12
N VAL A 48 1.35 15.00 -8.24
CA VAL A 48 0.09 14.39 -7.78
C VAL A 48 0.31 13.62 -6.48
N ASP A 49 1.04 14.24 -5.56
CA ASP A 49 1.29 13.77 -4.20
C ASP A 49 1.89 14.90 -3.35
N GLY A 50 2.29 14.57 -2.12
CA GLY A 50 2.91 15.50 -1.17
C GLY A 50 4.40 15.75 -1.35
N SER A 51 5.04 15.32 -2.46
CA SER A 51 6.50 15.40 -2.61
C SER A 51 7.00 16.79 -3.01
N LEU A 52 7.42 17.56 -2.00
CA LEU A 52 7.93 18.92 -2.17
C LEU A 52 9.24 18.98 -2.95
N SER A 53 10.13 18.00 -2.75
CA SER A 53 11.41 17.89 -3.47
C SER A 53 11.21 17.63 -4.96
N LEU A 54 10.28 16.74 -5.32
CA LEU A 54 9.95 16.45 -6.71
C LEU A 54 9.43 17.70 -7.42
N GLY A 55 8.57 18.49 -6.75
CA GLY A 55 8.09 19.76 -7.29
C GLY A 55 9.21 20.79 -7.50
N LEU A 56 10.13 20.94 -6.54
CA LEU A 56 11.29 21.83 -6.68
C LEU A 56 12.22 21.36 -7.80
N LEU A 57 12.52 20.06 -7.86
CA LEU A 57 13.35 19.46 -8.90
C LEU A 57 12.77 19.74 -10.29
N ALA A 58 11.46 19.57 -10.44
CA ALA A 58 10.76 19.87 -11.68
C ALA A 58 10.84 21.36 -12.04
N ALA A 59 10.65 22.24 -11.06
CA ALA A 59 10.69 23.69 -11.29
C ALA A 59 12.09 24.19 -11.67
N CYS A 60 13.16 23.51 -11.27
CA CYS A 60 14.52 23.82 -11.68
C CYS A 60 14.82 23.44 -13.14
N HIS A 61 14.00 22.61 -13.78
CA HIS A 61 14.25 22.19 -15.15
C HIS A 61 13.94 23.32 -16.16
N PRO A 62 14.81 23.58 -17.15
CA PRO A 62 14.63 24.71 -18.08
C PRO A 62 13.45 24.53 -19.04
N ALA A 63 13.14 23.29 -19.43
CA ALA A 63 11.99 23.00 -20.31
C ALA A 63 10.63 23.02 -19.57
N VAL A 64 10.62 23.20 -18.25
CA VAL A 64 9.40 23.29 -17.44
C VAL A 64 9.01 24.76 -17.27
N ALA A 65 7.83 25.12 -17.77
CA ALA A 65 7.27 26.46 -17.67
C ALA A 65 6.65 26.71 -16.29
N SER A 66 5.94 25.73 -15.75
CA SER A 66 5.25 25.84 -14.45
C SER A 66 5.10 24.49 -13.77
N VAL A 67 5.03 24.53 -12.44
CA VAL A 67 4.79 23.38 -11.57
C VAL A 67 3.62 23.65 -10.65
N THR A 68 2.66 22.75 -10.63
CA THR A 68 1.55 22.73 -9.66
C THR A 68 1.72 21.52 -8.75
N LEU A 69 1.69 21.73 -7.43
CA LEU A 69 1.73 20.66 -6.43
C LEU A 69 0.33 20.48 -5.84
N LEU A 70 -0.21 19.27 -5.93
CA LEU A 70 -1.45 18.88 -5.28
C LEU A 70 -1.14 18.51 -3.83
N GLN A 71 -1.35 19.45 -2.92
CA GLN A 71 -0.94 19.31 -1.54
C GLN A 71 -2.07 19.70 -0.59
N GLU A 72 -2.17 18.98 0.53
CA GLU A 72 -2.96 19.39 1.69
C GLU A 72 -2.47 20.72 2.28
N ASP A 73 -3.33 21.38 3.05
CA ASP A 73 -3.00 22.66 3.69
C ASP A 73 -2.03 22.49 4.84
N ASN A 74 -0.76 22.55 4.48
CA ASN A 74 0.33 22.53 5.43
C ASN A 74 1.15 23.81 5.30
N VAL A 75 0.92 24.75 6.22
CA VAL A 75 1.60 26.06 6.25
C VAL A 75 3.12 25.90 6.31
N SER A 76 3.62 24.93 7.10
CA SER A 76 5.05 24.66 7.23
C SER A 76 5.67 24.21 5.92
N ALA A 77 4.99 23.30 5.21
CA ALA A 77 5.43 22.84 3.90
C ALA A 77 5.39 23.94 2.83
N GLN A 78 4.36 24.79 2.83
CA GLN A 78 4.29 25.95 1.94
C GLN A 78 5.41 26.95 2.22
N ASN A 79 5.71 27.21 3.50
CA ASN A 79 6.81 28.09 3.90
C ASN A 79 8.17 27.51 3.47
N TRP A 80 8.38 26.21 3.67
CA TRP A 80 9.57 25.51 3.21
C TRP A 80 9.73 25.59 1.69
N LEU A 81 8.64 25.39 0.94
CA LEU A 81 8.64 25.45 -0.52
C LEU A 81 9.01 26.86 -1.01
N ARG A 82 8.41 27.91 -0.44
CA ARG A 82 8.71 29.31 -0.77
C ARG A 82 10.15 29.70 -0.41
N ALA A 83 10.65 29.25 0.73
CA ALA A 83 12.03 29.52 1.14
C ALA A 83 13.03 28.83 0.19
N SER A 84 12.80 27.55 -0.11
CA SER A 84 13.64 26.76 -1.01
C SER A 84 13.63 27.30 -2.43
N ALA A 85 12.45 27.63 -2.97
CA ALA A 85 12.32 28.22 -4.31
C ALA A 85 13.07 29.56 -4.45
N ARG A 86 13.04 30.41 -3.43
CA ARG A 86 13.85 31.65 -3.40
C ARG A 86 15.34 31.36 -3.38
N ARG A 87 15.77 30.35 -2.59
CA ARG A 87 17.19 29.99 -2.46
C ARG A 87 17.79 29.45 -3.76
N VAL A 88 17.01 28.73 -4.56
CA VAL A 88 17.45 28.22 -5.87
C VAL A 88 17.19 29.20 -7.03
N GLY A 89 16.72 30.42 -6.75
CA GLY A 89 16.55 31.47 -7.75
C GLY A 89 15.37 31.24 -8.72
N LEU A 90 14.33 30.51 -8.29
CA LEU A 90 13.15 30.30 -9.13
C LEU A 90 12.34 31.59 -9.27
N ALA A 91 11.81 31.82 -10.48
CA ALA A 91 10.91 32.93 -10.74
C ALA A 91 9.66 32.85 -9.85
N PRO A 92 9.11 33.99 -9.41
CA PRO A 92 7.82 34.02 -8.71
C PRO A 92 6.76 33.28 -9.51
N ASN A 93 5.93 32.48 -8.84
CA ASN A 93 4.84 31.68 -9.43
C ASN A 93 5.27 30.53 -10.37
N LYS A 94 6.57 30.27 -10.57
CA LYS A 94 7.02 29.08 -11.34
C LYS A 94 6.55 27.78 -10.68
N ILE A 95 6.46 27.79 -9.36
CA ILE A 95 5.97 26.68 -8.54
C ILE A 95 4.85 27.19 -7.63
N LYS A 96 3.72 26.47 -7.60
CA LYS A 96 2.57 26.77 -6.74
C LYS A 96 2.01 25.50 -6.12
N SER A 97 1.44 25.62 -4.92
CA SER A 97 0.67 24.54 -4.29
C SER A 97 -0.82 24.88 -4.35
N ILE A 98 -1.66 23.86 -4.46
CA ILE A 98 -3.11 23.96 -4.43
C ILE A 98 -3.70 22.73 -3.73
N ARG A 99 -4.78 22.93 -2.95
CA ARG A 99 -5.57 21.82 -2.40
C ARG A 99 -6.05 20.92 -3.52
N SER A 100 -5.91 19.62 -3.33
CA SER A 100 -6.42 18.59 -4.25
C SER A 100 -7.92 18.80 -4.53
N GLU A 101 -8.74 19.04 -3.52
CA GLU A 101 -10.19 19.25 -3.68
C GLU A 101 -10.48 20.50 -4.51
N THR A 102 -9.71 21.57 -4.30
CA THR A 102 -9.86 22.81 -5.05
C THR A 102 -9.44 22.63 -6.49
N TYR A 103 -8.35 21.89 -6.74
CA TYR A 103 -7.91 21.55 -8.08
C TYR A 103 -8.98 20.73 -8.81
N PHE A 104 -9.48 19.64 -8.22
CA PHE A 104 -10.50 18.79 -8.85
C PHE A 104 -11.86 19.48 -8.99
N LYS A 105 -12.21 20.42 -8.11
CA LYS A 105 -13.41 21.26 -8.28
C LYS A 105 -13.26 22.17 -9.49
N LYS A 106 -12.09 22.81 -9.67
CA LYS A 106 -11.79 23.63 -10.85
C LYS A 106 -11.74 22.78 -12.13
N LEU A 107 -11.17 21.59 -12.05
CA LEU A 107 -11.07 20.66 -13.17
C LEU A 107 -12.47 20.22 -13.66
N ARG A 108 -13.39 19.93 -12.73
CA ARG A 108 -14.79 19.60 -13.04
C ARG A 108 -15.59 20.79 -13.58
N ALA A 109 -15.31 22.00 -13.09
CA ALA A 109 -15.96 23.22 -13.56
C ALA A 109 -15.45 23.69 -14.92
N ALA A 110 -14.26 23.25 -15.36
CA ALA A 110 -13.69 23.60 -16.65
C ALA A 110 -14.50 22.94 -17.79
N SER A 111 -15.12 23.77 -18.63
CA SER A 111 -15.82 23.31 -19.83
C SER A 111 -14.83 22.86 -20.91
N ALA A 112 -15.23 21.91 -21.75
CA ALA A 112 -14.44 21.46 -22.90
C ALA A 112 -14.11 22.59 -23.90
N CYS A 113 -14.87 23.69 -23.88
CA CYS A 113 -14.71 24.81 -24.80
C CYS A 113 -13.57 25.78 -24.45
N SER A 114 -12.86 25.61 -23.32
CA SER A 114 -11.79 26.52 -22.89
C SER A 114 -10.37 25.95 -23.03
N ALA A 115 -10.20 24.80 -23.69
CA ALA A 115 -8.86 24.27 -23.96
C ALA A 115 -8.15 25.16 -24.99
N SER A 116 -7.18 25.95 -24.51
CA SER A 116 -6.30 26.70 -25.41
C SER A 116 -5.57 25.70 -26.30
N ALA A 117 -5.77 25.81 -27.62
CA ALA A 117 -5.06 25.02 -28.63
C ALA A 117 -3.52 25.16 -28.58
N ASN A 118 -3.00 26.06 -27.73
CA ASN A 118 -1.58 26.36 -27.54
C ASN A 118 -1.05 25.97 -26.15
N ALA A 119 -1.77 25.14 -25.38
CA ALA A 119 -1.24 24.62 -24.12
C ALA A 119 -0.03 23.71 -24.40
N GLY A 120 1.13 23.99 -23.79
CA GLY A 120 2.32 23.13 -23.85
C GLY A 120 2.04 21.74 -23.27
N PRO A 121 2.93 20.75 -23.31
CA PRO A 121 2.63 19.40 -22.80
C PRO A 121 2.37 19.36 -21.28
N LEU A 122 1.63 18.35 -20.81
CA LEU A 122 1.39 18.07 -19.38
C LEU A 122 2.18 16.84 -18.95
N VAL A 123 2.94 16.97 -17.88
CA VAL A 123 3.67 15.86 -17.25
C VAL A 123 3.11 15.64 -15.85
N LEU A 124 2.46 14.49 -15.63
CA LEU A 124 1.99 14.08 -14.31
C LEU A 124 3.13 13.35 -13.60
N VAL A 125 3.46 13.75 -12.38
CA VAL A 125 4.60 13.18 -11.65
C VAL A 125 4.20 12.82 -10.23
N SER A 126 4.73 11.71 -9.73
CA SER A 126 4.53 11.29 -8.34
C SER A 126 5.75 10.47 -7.88
N GLU A 127 6.13 10.67 -6.63
CA GLU A 127 7.03 9.82 -5.85
C GLU A 127 6.28 8.71 -5.08
N PRO A 128 4.98 8.59 -5.33
CA PRO A 128 3.93 8.22 -4.37
C PRO A 128 4.19 8.54 -2.88
N TYR A 129 4.02 9.80 -2.44
CA TYR A 129 4.08 10.13 -1.00
C TYR A 129 2.88 10.96 -0.50
N PHE A 130 2.12 10.40 0.44
CA PHE A 130 1.03 11.09 1.12
C PHE A 130 1.29 11.07 2.63
N SER A 131 1.38 12.24 3.26
CA SER A 131 1.70 12.33 4.69
C SER A 131 0.68 11.63 5.59
N GLY A 132 -0.60 11.58 5.18
CA GLY A 132 -1.64 10.85 5.88
C GLY A 132 -1.50 9.32 5.82
N PHE A 133 -0.65 8.80 4.91
CA PHE A 133 -0.51 7.36 4.65
C PHE A 133 0.83 6.78 5.14
N GLU A 134 1.67 7.56 5.82
CA GLU A 134 3.00 7.12 6.30
C GLU A 134 2.98 5.81 7.12
N GLN A 135 1.86 5.50 7.79
CA GLN A 135 1.70 4.31 8.63
C GLN A 135 0.83 3.22 8.01
N LEU A 136 0.46 3.36 6.73
CA LEU A 136 -0.36 2.39 6.01
C LEU A 136 0.50 1.48 5.14
N VAL A 137 -0.13 0.46 4.57
CA VAL A 137 0.51 -0.47 3.62
C VAL A 137 0.98 0.28 2.37
N PRO A 138 2.06 -0.18 1.70
CA PRO A 138 2.69 0.57 0.60
C PRO A 138 1.74 0.94 -0.54
N TRP A 139 0.76 0.08 -0.84
CA TRP A 139 -0.22 0.30 -1.91
C TRP A 139 -1.31 1.32 -1.58
N ALA A 140 -1.45 1.77 -0.32
CA ALA A 140 -2.29 2.92 -0.01
C ALA A 140 -1.84 4.18 -0.79
N HIS A 141 -0.56 4.24 -1.15
CA HIS A 141 0.00 5.32 -1.96
C HIS A 141 -0.43 5.26 -3.42
N LEU A 142 -1.02 4.16 -3.92
CA LEU A 142 -1.57 4.08 -5.29
C LEU A 142 -2.75 5.04 -5.53
N LYS A 143 -3.19 5.78 -4.50
CA LYS A 143 -4.11 6.92 -4.65
C LYS A 143 -3.70 7.87 -5.78
N PHE A 144 -2.40 8.11 -6.01
CA PHE A 144 -1.95 8.99 -7.11
C PHE A 144 -2.46 8.51 -8.48
N TRP A 145 -2.62 7.20 -8.66
CA TRP A 145 -3.04 6.60 -9.93
C TRP A 145 -4.52 6.91 -10.22
N ARG A 146 -5.37 6.89 -9.20
CA ARG A 146 -6.77 7.36 -9.31
C ARG A 146 -6.81 8.84 -9.72
N ASP A 147 -5.97 9.65 -9.11
CA ASP A 147 -5.88 11.08 -9.43
C ASP A 147 -5.37 11.28 -10.89
N TYR A 148 -4.39 10.49 -11.35
CA TYR A 148 -3.95 10.49 -12.75
C TYR A 148 -5.08 10.17 -13.71
N ASP A 149 -5.91 9.18 -13.40
CA ASP A 149 -7.03 8.80 -14.25
C ASP A 149 -8.06 9.92 -14.39
N VAL A 150 -8.45 10.54 -13.26
CA VAL A 150 -9.36 11.71 -13.27
C VAL A 150 -8.77 12.87 -14.10
N ILE A 151 -7.47 13.12 -13.97
CA ILE A 151 -6.80 14.20 -14.72
C ILE A 151 -6.79 13.90 -16.21
N ARG A 152 -6.43 12.68 -16.63
CA ARG A 152 -6.39 12.29 -18.04
C ARG A 152 -7.77 12.23 -18.69
N GLY A 153 -8.78 11.80 -17.95
CA GLY A 153 -10.18 11.79 -18.38
C GLY A 153 -10.80 13.19 -18.49
N SER A 154 -10.18 14.22 -17.89
CA SER A 154 -10.70 15.57 -17.91
C SER A 154 -10.70 16.20 -19.30
N SER A 155 -11.66 17.09 -19.56
CA SER A 155 -11.71 17.85 -20.81
C SER A 155 -10.46 18.74 -21.03
N ALA A 156 -9.81 19.15 -19.94
CA ALA A 156 -8.57 19.92 -20.00
C ALA A 156 -7.38 19.10 -20.53
N ALA A 157 -7.32 17.80 -20.20
CA ALA A 157 -6.34 16.88 -20.78
C ALA A 157 -6.70 16.44 -22.20
N ARG A 158 -8.01 16.28 -22.49
CA ARG A 158 -8.52 15.86 -23.81
C ARG A 158 -8.50 16.94 -24.89
N GLY A 159 -8.15 18.18 -24.54
CA GLY A 159 -8.08 19.33 -25.45
C GLY A 159 -6.91 19.33 -26.46
N GLY A 160 -6.43 18.17 -26.89
CA GLY A 160 -5.31 18.02 -27.83
C GLY A 160 -3.91 18.19 -27.23
N ARG A 161 -3.82 18.42 -25.92
CA ARG A 161 -2.55 18.51 -25.19
C ARG A 161 -1.93 17.13 -25.04
N LYS A 162 -0.62 16.99 -25.30
CA LYS A 162 0.08 15.75 -24.98
C LYS A 162 0.24 15.59 -23.46
N VAL A 163 -0.18 14.44 -22.94
CA VAL A 163 -0.06 14.08 -21.53
C VAL A 163 0.87 12.88 -21.40
N THR A 164 1.81 12.96 -20.45
CA THR A 164 2.66 11.85 -20.05
C THR A 164 2.72 11.77 -18.52
N ASN A 165 3.14 10.65 -17.97
CA ASN A 165 3.22 10.46 -16.53
C ASN A 165 4.44 9.64 -16.09
N PHE A 166 4.89 9.84 -14.86
CA PHE A 166 5.68 8.85 -14.14
C PHE A 166 5.33 8.84 -12.64
N PRO A 167 5.24 7.66 -11.99
CA PRO A 167 5.68 6.36 -12.47
C PRO A 167 4.82 5.78 -13.61
N ARG A 168 5.45 4.93 -14.42
CA ARG A 168 4.83 4.23 -15.56
C ARG A 168 4.22 2.91 -15.14
N ARG A 169 4.88 2.20 -14.22
CA ARG A 169 4.37 0.96 -13.64
C ARG A 169 4.64 0.93 -12.15
N ALA A 170 3.77 0.24 -11.42
CA ALA A 170 4.00 -0.16 -10.05
C ALA A 170 3.99 -1.69 -9.99
N ARG A 171 5.01 -2.29 -9.39
CA ARG A 171 5.17 -3.73 -9.24
C ARG A 171 5.03 -4.09 -7.77
N LEU A 172 4.05 -4.92 -7.43
CA LEU A 172 3.98 -5.52 -6.10
C LEU A 172 4.97 -6.67 -6.07
N VAL A 173 5.95 -6.60 -5.18
CA VAL A 173 7.00 -7.61 -5.05
C VAL A 173 6.81 -8.36 -3.74
N ALA A 174 7.05 -9.67 -3.75
CA ALA A 174 6.91 -10.55 -2.61
C ALA A 174 8.21 -11.33 -2.31
N VAL A 175 8.43 -11.61 -1.02
CA VAL A 175 9.50 -12.51 -0.55
C VAL A 175 9.04 -13.32 0.67
N ALA A 176 9.47 -14.58 0.76
CA ALA A 176 9.29 -15.38 1.96
C ALA A 176 10.33 -14.93 2.99
N ALA A 177 9.93 -14.74 4.24
CA ALA A 177 10.82 -14.17 5.25
C ALA A 177 10.73 -14.87 6.61
N ALA A 178 11.88 -14.93 7.29
CA ALA A 178 11.94 -15.16 8.73
C ALA A 178 11.70 -13.83 9.45
N LEU A 179 10.72 -13.82 10.37
CA LEU A 179 10.34 -12.67 11.19
C LEU A 179 9.89 -13.16 12.57
N PRO A 180 10.77 -13.82 13.34
CA PRO A 180 10.38 -14.54 14.56
C PRO A 180 9.79 -13.62 15.63
N GLU A 181 10.40 -12.47 15.87
CA GLU A 181 9.93 -11.54 16.91
C GLU A 181 8.57 -10.95 16.56
N LEU A 182 8.40 -10.45 15.33
CA LEU A 182 7.12 -9.94 14.87
C LEU A 182 6.02 -11.01 14.92
N TRP A 183 6.32 -12.23 14.49
CA TRP A 183 5.37 -13.33 14.55
C TRP A 183 4.95 -13.63 16.00
N ARG A 184 5.89 -13.64 16.96
CA ARG A 184 5.57 -13.82 18.39
C ARG A 184 4.64 -12.74 18.95
N THR A 185 4.75 -11.49 18.50
CA THR A 185 3.82 -10.42 18.95
C THR A 185 2.36 -10.67 18.56
N ARG A 186 2.13 -11.55 17.59
CA ARG A 186 0.79 -11.91 17.09
C ARG A 186 0.44 -13.37 17.34
N CYS A 187 1.34 -14.15 17.93
CA CYS A 187 1.09 -15.55 18.24
C CYS A 187 -0.01 -15.66 19.30
N ALA A 188 -0.88 -16.64 19.11
CA ALA A 188 -1.92 -17.00 20.05
C ALA A 188 -1.28 -17.34 21.39
N LEU A 189 -1.88 -16.80 22.46
CA LEU A 189 -1.50 -17.08 23.83
C LEU A 189 -2.22 -18.34 24.30
N GLY A 190 -1.51 -19.17 25.05
CA GLY A 190 -2.07 -20.32 25.76
C GLY A 190 -1.89 -20.12 27.26
N ASP A 191 -1.22 -21.07 27.90
CA ASP A 191 -0.73 -20.89 29.26
C ASP A 191 0.53 -20.02 29.26
N VAL A 192 0.48 -18.92 30.01
CA VAL A 192 1.63 -18.04 30.24
C VAL A 192 1.80 -17.88 31.74
N GLU A 193 2.93 -18.38 32.27
CA GLU A 193 3.24 -18.35 33.70
C GLU A 193 2.14 -18.99 34.59
N GLY A 194 1.48 -20.06 34.09
CA GLY A 194 0.41 -20.76 34.82
C GLY A 194 -0.98 -20.12 34.70
N PHE A 195 -1.13 -19.11 33.85
CA PHE A 195 -2.41 -18.47 33.56
C PHE A 195 -2.85 -18.76 32.13
N ASP A 196 -4.05 -19.30 31.95
CA ASP A 196 -4.67 -19.46 30.63
C ASP A 196 -5.12 -18.10 30.09
N LEU A 197 -4.40 -17.61 29.09
CA LEU A 197 -4.67 -16.35 28.39
C LEU A 197 -5.36 -16.57 27.03
N SER A 198 -5.86 -17.78 26.75
CA SER A 198 -6.50 -18.11 25.47
C SER A 198 -7.71 -17.22 25.15
N ALA A 199 -8.41 -16.70 26.17
CA ALA A 199 -9.50 -15.74 26.01
C ALA A 199 -9.07 -14.44 25.30
N ALA A 200 -7.82 -14.00 25.46
CA ALA A 200 -7.30 -12.79 24.80
C ALA A 200 -7.18 -12.94 23.28
N ASN A 201 -7.05 -14.17 22.78
CA ASN A 201 -6.91 -14.46 21.35
C ASN A 201 -8.13 -14.07 20.52
N VAL A 202 -9.31 -13.98 21.14
CA VAL A 202 -10.55 -13.54 20.50
C VAL A 202 -10.45 -12.07 20.04
N ILE A 203 -9.64 -11.26 20.74
CA ILE A 203 -9.54 -9.81 20.51
C ILE A 203 -8.27 -9.45 19.72
N LEU A 204 -7.17 -10.20 19.91
CA LEU A 204 -5.83 -9.76 19.46
C LEU A 204 -5.49 -10.05 17.98
N GLY A 205 -6.36 -10.72 17.22
CA GLY A 205 -6.13 -11.00 15.80
C GLY A 205 -4.90 -11.89 15.59
N VAL A 206 -5.00 -13.13 16.10
CA VAL A 206 -3.84 -14.00 16.33
C VAL A 206 -3.50 -14.94 15.17
N VAL A 207 -2.21 -15.19 15.02
CA VAL A 207 -1.65 -16.35 14.30
C VAL A 207 -1.31 -17.45 15.33
N GLY A 208 -1.03 -18.66 14.91
CA GLY A 208 -0.55 -19.75 15.79
C GLY A 208 -1.64 -20.62 16.40
N MET A 209 -2.93 -20.38 16.12
CA MET A 209 -3.99 -21.31 16.54
C MET A 209 -4.07 -22.51 15.58
N ASP A 210 -3.93 -23.72 16.12
CA ASP A 210 -4.35 -24.94 15.41
C ASP A 210 -5.85 -24.89 15.17
N GLY A 211 -6.28 -25.17 13.93
CA GLY A 211 -7.69 -25.17 13.52
C GLY A 211 -8.60 -26.18 14.25
N ASP A 212 -8.07 -26.91 15.24
CA ASP A 212 -8.80 -27.94 15.99
C ASP A 212 -9.40 -27.44 17.32
N VAL A 213 -8.98 -26.29 17.85
CA VAL A 213 -9.48 -25.82 19.16
C VAL A 213 -10.93 -25.33 19.11
N ARG A 214 -11.47 -25.03 17.92
CA ARG A 214 -12.91 -24.73 17.77
C ARG A 214 -13.82 -25.97 17.82
N ARG A 215 -13.30 -27.19 17.70
CA ARG A 215 -14.13 -28.42 17.69
C ARG A 215 -14.46 -28.96 19.08
N ASN A 216 -13.66 -28.65 20.09
CA ASN A 216 -13.87 -29.13 21.45
C ASN A 216 -14.41 -28.00 22.36
N ARG A 217 -15.64 -27.55 22.10
CA ARG A 217 -16.48 -27.14 23.23
C ARG A 217 -16.92 -28.43 23.95
N PRO A 218 -16.69 -28.57 25.26
CA PRO A 218 -17.37 -29.62 26.01
C PRO A 218 -18.88 -29.39 25.86
N GLY A 219 -19.57 -30.35 25.26
CA GLY A 219 -21.02 -30.35 25.22
C GLY A 219 -21.54 -30.26 26.65
N CYS A 220 -22.41 -29.28 26.91
CA CYS A 220 -23.19 -29.22 28.13
C CYS A 220 -24.13 -30.42 28.12
N GLY A 221 -23.70 -31.52 28.76
CA GLY A 221 -24.55 -32.67 29.02
C GLY A 221 -25.55 -32.34 30.13
N ASP A 222 -26.82 -32.66 29.88
CA ASP A 222 -27.92 -32.62 30.83
C ASP A 222 -27.72 -33.61 32.01
N GLY A 223 -28.19 -33.20 33.20
CA GLY A 223 -28.27 -33.99 34.44
C GLY A 223 -27.04 -33.84 35.34
N ASP A 224 -27.10 -33.53 36.63
CA ASP A 224 -28.16 -33.73 37.62
C ASP A 224 -28.00 -32.77 38.82
N ASN A 225 -29.09 -32.65 39.58
CA ASN A 225 -29.37 -31.68 40.63
C ASN A 225 -28.71 -32.02 41.99
N SER A 226 -27.81 -31.18 42.52
CA SER A 226 -27.64 -31.02 43.98
C SER A 226 -26.84 -29.76 44.38
N GLY A 227 -27.54 -28.76 44.91
CA GLY A 227 -27.21 -28.09 46.17
C GLY A 227 -25.97 -27.19 46.30
N CYS A 228 -26.26 -25.90 46.49
CA CYS A 228 -25.54 -24.92 47.32
C CYS A 228 -24.45 -24.04 46.69
N GLY A 229 -24.80 -22.74 46.51
CA GLY A 229 -24.03 -21.66 47.15
C GLY A 229 -23.25 -20.68 46.27
N GLY A 230 -23.93 -19.64 45.76
CA GLY A 230 -23.50 -18.23 45.84
C GLY A 230 -22.23 -17.75 45.13
N GLY A 231 -22.40 -16.93 44.09
CA GLY A 231 -21.36 -16.04 43.57
C GLY A 231 -21.70 -15.50 42.17
N GLY A 232 -22.41 -14.37 42.10
CA GLY A 232 -22.90 -13.80 40.85
C GLY A 232 -21.79 -13.20 39.97
N GLY A 233 -21.61 -13.79 38.79
CA GLY A 233 -20.94 -13.17 37.64
C GLY A 233 -21.96 -12.99 36.52
N ARG A 234 -22.26 -11.74 36.16
CA ARG A 234 -23.12 -11.41 35.01
C ARG A 234 -22.39 -11.83 33.72
N GLN A 235 -23.03 -12.70 32.93
CA GLN A 235 -22.65 -12.94 31.54
C GLN A 235 -22.90 -11.65 30.74
N ILE A 236 -21.83 -11.10 30.16
CA ILE A 236 -21.92 -10.03 29.17
C ILE A 236 -22.32 -10.71 27.86
N THR A 237 -23.49 -10.34 27.33
CA THR A 237 -23.94 -10.81 26.02
C THR A 237 -23.34 -9.93 24.93
N ASP A 238 -23.15 -10.49 23.73
CA ASP A 238 -22.48 -9.84 22.57
C ASP A 238 -23.07 -8.47 22.15
N LYS A 239 -24.23 -8.08 22.68
CA LYS A 239 -24.82 -6.74 22.48
C LYS A 239 -24.19 -5.65 23.34
N GLU A 240 -23.60 -5.96 24.50
CA GLU A 240 -22.99 -4.95 25.39
C GLU A 240 -21.55 -4.60 24.98
N ALA A 241 -20.80 -5.50 24.34
CA ALA A 241 -19.47 -5.21 23.80
C ALA A 241 -19.51 -4.18 22.65
N ALA A 242 -20.56 -4.21 21.81
CA ALA A 242 -20.76 -3.24 20.74
C ALA A 242 -21.12 -1.83 21.26
N ALA A 243 -21.76 -1.73 22.43
CA ALA A 243 -22.15 -0.45 23.03
C ALA A 243 -20.98 0.31 23.68
N VAL A 244 -19.93 -0.40 24.11
CA VAL A 244 -18.71 0.20 24.68
C VAL A 244 -17.81 0.78 23.58
N ALA A 245 -17.71 0.11 22.42
CA ALA A 245 -16.94 0.61 21.28
C ALA A 245 -17.52 1.90 20.67
N SER A 246 -18.83 2.12 20.77
CA SER A 246 -19.50 3.35 20.29
C SER A 246 -19.33 4.56 21.23
N ARG A 247 -18.84 4.38 22.47
CA ARG A 247 -18.68 5.46 23.45
C ARG A 247 -17.27 6.04 23.53
N CYS A 248 -16.29 5.48 22.83
CA CYS A 248 -14.91 5.98 22.80
C CYS A 248 -14.59 6.94 21.63
N SER A 249 -15.60 7.46 20.91
CA SER A 249 -15.42 8.46 19.84
C SER A 249 -16.13 9.80 20.09
N LYS A 250 -16.52 10.09 21.34
CA LYS A 250 -17.04 11.41 21.72
C LYS A 250 -16.38 11.85 23.02
N ASP A 251 -15.16 12.36 22.90
CA ASP A 251 -14.52 13.27 23.87
C ASP A 251 -13.28 13.88 23.20
N ALA A 252 -13.54 14.77 22.25
CA ALA A 252 -12.61 15.84 21.87
C ALA A 252 -13.47 16.99 21.33
N ASP A 253 -13.15 18.20 21.81
CA ASP A 253 -13.68 19.50 21.39
C ASP A 253 -14.89 20.03 22.19
N HIS A 254 -14.56 20.59 23.36
CA HIS A 254 -15.25 21.74 23.93
C HIS A 254 -14.33 22.95 23.76
N ASP A 255 -14.70 23.89 22.89
CA ASP A 255 -14.59 25.33 23.14
C ASP A 255 -15.38 26.14 22.09
N ALA A 256 -16.32 26.93 22.62
CA ALA A 256 -16.91 28.19 22.14
C ALA A 256 -17.15 28.43 20.63
N ASP A 257 -18.41 28.59 20.23
CA ASP A 257 -19.02 29.93 20.11
C ASP A 257 -20.53 29.84 19.80
N ASN A 258 -21.26 30.81 20.33
CA ASN A 258 -22.69 31.03 20.14
C ASN A 258 -23.01 31.36 18.68
N ASP A 259 -24.19 30.93 18.20
CA ASP A 259 -25.20 31.84 17.64
C ASP A 259 -26.53 31.09 17.51
N GLU A 260 -27.58 31.69 18.08
CA GLU A 260 -28.96 31.28 17.93
C GLU A 260 -29.47 31.64 16.52
N ASP A 261 -30.28 30.78 15.91
CA ASP A 261 -31.62 31.17 15.46
C ASP A 261 -32.40 29.96 14.89
N ASP A 262 -33.67 29.96 15.27
CA ASP A 262 -34.76 29.02 15.01
C ASP A 262 -34.96 28.62 13.53
N LEU A 263 -35.50 27.41 13.30
CA LEU A 263 -36.87 27.23 12.79
C LEU A 263 -37.27 25.74 12.63
N SER A 264 -38.49 25.49 13.09
CA SER A 264 -39.33 24.28 13.16
C SER A 264 -39.48 23.41 11.90
N GLY A 265 -39.77 22.10 12.08
CA GLY A 265 -40.38 21.27 11.02
C GLY A 265 -40.48 19.75 11.24
N ASP A 266 -41.44 19.32 12.06
CA ASP A 266 -42.36 18.16 11.98
C ASP A 266 -41.99 16.79 11.30
N VAL A 267 -42.10 15.74 12.13
CA VAL A 267 -42.73 14.39 11.97
C VAL A 267 -42.54 13.55 10.69
N SER A 268 -41.94 12.37 10.84
CA SER A 268 -42.66 11.07 10.65
C SER A 268 -41.83 9.83 11.05
N ARG A 269 -42.46 9.00 11.88
CA ARG A 269 -42.02 7.66 12.31
C ARG A 269 -42.18 6.64 11.16
N GLY A 270 -41.16 5.83 10.91
CA GLY A 270 -41.24 4.61 10.11
C GLY A 270 -40.59 3.45 10.85
N HIS A 271 -41.40 2.56 11.42
CA HIS A 271 -40.98 1.25 11.93
C HIS A 271 -40.73 0.31 10.76
N GLY A 272 -39.55 -0.33 10.74
CA GLY A 272 -39.25 -1.48 9.89
C GLY A 272 -38.41 -2.47 10.69
N GLY A 273 -39.06 -3.51 11.22
CA GLY A 273 -38.41 -4.60 11.92
C GLY A 273 -37.61 -5.46 10.95
N ALA A 274 -36.34 -5.73 11.28
CA ALA A 274 -35.52 -6.69 10.56
C ALA A 274 -35.78 -8.09 11.14
N GLU A 275 -36.47 -8.92 10.37
CA GLU A 275 -36.64 -10.34 10.63
C GLU A 275 -35.28 -11.06 10.47
N CYS A 276 -34.88 -11.78 11.52
CA CYS A 276 -33.75 -12.70 11.48
C CYS A 276 -34.12 -13.92 10.63
N SER A 277 -33.57 -14.02 9.41
CA SER A 277 -33.56 -15.26 8.64
C SER A 277 -32.20 -15.94 8.81
N GLY A 278 -32.21 -17.10 9.47
CA GLY A 278 -31.06 -17.98 9.57
C GLY A 278 -30.81 -18.67 8.23
N SER A 279 -29.56 -18.63 7.75
CA SER A 279 -29.11 -19.46 6.63
C SER A 279 -28.07 -20.45 7.13
N ALA A 280 -28.38 -21.72 6.88
CA ALA A 280 -27.56 -22.88 7.18
C ALA A 280 -26.34 -22.99 6.27
N GLY A 281 -25.23 -23.48 6.83
CA GLY A 281 -24.23 -24.34 6.20
C GLY A 281 -23.66 -23.93 4.84
N GLY A 282 -22.80 -22.91 4.81
CA GLY A 282 -21.74 -22.79 3.80
C GLY A 282 -20.41 -23.33 4.34
N PRO A 283 -19.45 -23.76 3.49
CA PRO A 283 -18.11 -24.08 3.96
C PRO A 283 -17.54 -22.85 4.65
N GLU A 284 -17.06 -23.01 5.89
CA GLU A 284 -16.45 -21.93 6.67
C GLU A 284 -15.35 -21.27 5.84
N ARG A 285 -15.61 -20.08 5.28
CA ARG A 285 -14.56 -19.24 4.72
C ARG A 285 -13.61 -18.92 5.86
N GLN A 286 -12.44 -19.56 5.87
CA GLN A 286 -11.37 -19.18 6.80
C GLN A 286 -11.12 -17.67 6.60
N GLN A 287 -11.36 -16.88 7.65
CA GLN A 287 -11.18 -15.43 7.59
C GLN A 287 -9.77 -15.10 7.13
N GLN A 288 -9.63 -14.34 6.05
CA GLN A 288 -8.31 -13.89 5.56
C GLN A 288 -7.56 -13.16 6.68
N LEU A 289 -6.26 -13.44 6.79
CA LEU A 289 -5.42 -12.73 7.75
C LEU A 289 -5.14 -11.31 7.23
N PRO A 290 -5.07 -10.30 8.12
CA PRO A 290 -4.75 -8.95 7.71
C PRO A 290 -3.29 -8.84 7.26
N ILE A 291 -3.03 -7.94 6.32
CA ILE A 291 -1.67 -7.53 5.98
C ILE A 291 -1.29 -6.35 6.86
N LEU A 292 -0.18 -6.46 7.57
CA LEU A 292 0.22 -5.49 8.57
C LEU A 292 1.27 -4.50 8.02
N PRO A 293 1.10 -3.18 8.21
CA PRO A 293 2.12 -2.21 7.85
C PRO A 293 3.25 -2.21 8.89
N TYR A 294 4.45 -2.63 8.49
CA TYR A 294 5.63 -2.57 9.34
C TYR A 294 6.86 -2.10 8.54
N SER A 295 7.66 -1.23 9.15
CA SER A 295 9.07 -1.10 8.78
C SER A 295 9.79 -2.33 9.28
N VAL A 296 10.13 -3.27 8.40
CA VAL A 296 10.65 -4.60 8.76
C VAL A 296 11.91 -4.52 9.64
N TRP A 297 12.76 -3.54 9.44
CA TRP A 297 13.96 -3.31 10.26
C TRP A 297 13.65 -2.96 11.72
N GLN A 298 12.43 -2.50 12.03
CA GLN A 298 11.95 -2.21 13.39
C GLN A 298 11.20 -3.40 14.00
N ALA A 299 11.01 -4.49 13.25
CA ALA A 299 10.20 -5.63 13.65
C ALA A 299 10.96 -6.63 14.55
N GLY A 300 12.03 -6.18 15.21
CA GLY A 300 12.95 -6.98 15.99
C GLY A 300 14.13 -7.52 15.19
N GLY A 301 15.00 -8.28 15.86
CA GLY A 301 16.11 -8.97 15.20
C GLY A 301 15.65 -10.18 14.39
N GLY A 302 16.50 -10.65 13.47
CA GLY A 302 16.28 -11.92 12.77
C GLY A 302 15.44 -11.84 11.50
N TYR A 303 15.27 -10.66 10.90
CA TYR A 303 14.79 -10.58 9.53
C TYR A 303 15.77 -11.28 8.57
N GLN A 304 15.24 -12.18 7.75
CA GLN A 304 16.00 -12.85 6.71
C GLN A 304 15.10 -13.15 5.52
N GLU A 305 15.53 -12.77 4.31
CA GLU A 305 14.90 -13.19 3.07
C GLU A 305 15.21 -14.67 2.80
N LEU A 306 14.17 -15.49 2.72
CA LEU A 306 14.28 -16.94 2.53
C LEU A 306 14.09 -17.36 1.07
N SER A 307 13.59 -16.48 0.21
CA SER A 307 13.43 -16.70 -1.23
C SER A 307 14.04 -15.55 -2.02
N ALA A 308 14.17 -15.74 -3.34
CA ALA A 308 14.34 -14.59 -4.23
C ALA A 308 13.11 -13.67 -4.16
N ARG A 309 13.34 -12.39 -4.41
CA ARG A 309 12.30 -11.36 -4.58
C ARG A 309 11.60 -11.61 -5.92
N GLN A 310 10.27 -11.63 -5.94
CA GLN A 310 9.49 -11.97 -7.12
C GLN A 310 8.34 -10.98 -7.34
N ASP A 311 8.13 -10.58 -8.59
CA ASP A 311 7.00 -9.73 -8.98
C ASP A 311 5.70 -10.54 -8.88
N LEU A 312 4.79 -10.09 -8.01
CA LEU A 312 3.49 -10.70 -7.74
C LEU A 312 2.38 -10.04 -8.56
N LEU A 313 2.38 -8.72 -8.68
CA LEU A 313 1.48 -7.94 -9.55
C LEU A 313 2.27 -6.88 -10.33
N VAL A 314 1.81 -6.58 -11.53
CA VAL A 314 2.32 -5.46 -12.34
C VAL A 314 1.14 -4.58 -12.71
N LEU A 315 1.18 -3.32 -12.28
CA LEU A 315 0.14 -2.32 -12.45
C LEU A 315 0.60 -1.27 -13.46
N ASP A 316 -0.17 -1.04 -14.52
CA ASP A 316 0.13 -0.02 -15.53
C ASP A 316 -0.42 1.34 -15.12
N CYS A 317 0.42 2.17 -14.52
CA CYS A 317 0.05 3.52 -14.09
C CYS A 317 -0.26 4.47 -15.27
N GLY A 318 -0.01 4.05 -16.52
CA GLY A 318 -0.44 4.72 -17.73
C GLY A 318 -1.83 4.31 -18.22
N GLY A 319 -2.50 3.35 -17.58
CA GLY A 319 -3.84 2.85 -17.91
C GLY A 319 -4.92 3.25 -16.88
N HIS A 320 -6.12 2.70 -17.01
CA HIS A 320 -7.20 2.84 -16.03
C HIS A 320 -6.92 1.97 -14.79
N LEU A 321 -7.55 2.33 -13.67
CA LEU A 321 -7.45 1.58 -12.42
C LEU A 321 -8.36 0.35 -12.49
N ASP A 322 -7.84 -0.74 -13.05
CA ASP A 322 -8.56 -2.00 -13.23
C ASP A 322 -8.21 -3.02 -12.14
N ASP A 323 -9.08 -4.01 -11.94
CA ASP A 323 -8.79 -5.17 -11.09
C ASP A 323 -7.66 -6.00 -11.70
N VAL A 324 -6.68 -6.38 -10.87
CA VAL A 324 -5.53 -7.17 -11.32
C VAL A 324 -5.34 -8.36 -10.41
N GLN A 325 -5.16 -9.53 -11.00
CA GLN A 325 -4.82 -10.75 -10.28
C GLN A 325 -3.46 -11.26 -10.73
N GLY A 326 -2.73 -11.86 -9.80
CA GLY A 326 -1.43 -12.45 -10.07
C GLY A 326 -1.08 -13.49 -9.03
N ALA A 327 -0.16 -14.37 -9.39
CA ALA A 327 0.32 -15.37 -8.46
C ALA A 327 1.76 -15.76 -8.79
N VAL A 328 2.51 -16.13 -7.76
CA VAL A 328 3.91 -16.52 -7.88
C VAL A 328 4.22 -17.71 -6.99
N THR A 329 5.33 -18.38 -7.28
CA THR A 329 5.89 -19.41 -6.40
C THR A 329 7.23 -18.93 -5.86
N LEU A 330 7.26 -18.66 -4.57
CA LEU A 330 8.48 -18.32 -3.83
C LEU A 330 9.21 -19.63 -3.50
N THR A 331 10.44 -19.75 -4.00
CA THR A 331 11.27 -20.95 -3.77
C THR A 331 12.35 -20.62 -2.75
N ALA A 332 12.43 -21.43 -1.71
CA ALA A 332 13.37 -21.24 -0.62
C ALA A 332 14.81 -21.47 -1.09
N VAL A 333 15.69 -20.49 -0.84
CA VAL A 333 17.11 -20.54 -1.21
C VAL A 333 17.99 -21.17 -0.14
N HIS A 334 17.51 -21.30 1.09
CA HIS A 334 18.18 -21.98 2.19
C HIS A 334 17.14 -22.47 3.22
N GLY A 335 17.57 -23.35 4.12
CA GLY A 335 16.71 -23.87 5.18
C GLY A 335 16.54 -22.88 6.32
N SER A 336 15.29 -22.58 6.72
CA SER A 336 14.96 -21.72 7.87
C SER A 336 13.46 -21.80 8.19
N MET A 337 13.04 -21.17 9.29
CA MET A 337 11.62 -21.00 9.62
C MET A 337 11.04 -19.77 8.93
N CYS A 338 10.08 -20.02 8.04
CA CYS A 338 9.31 -18.96 7.39
C CYS A 338 8.15 -18.55 8.27
N HIS A 339 8.07 -17.25 8.55
CA HIS A 339 7.04 -16.67 9.41
C HIS A 339 6.07 -15.80 8.64
N ALA A 340 6.48 -15.28 7.48
CA ALA A 340 5.72 -14.28 6.75
C ALA A 340 6.03 -14.28 5.25
N VAL A 341 5.13 -13.67 4.49
CA VAL A 341 5.41 -13.09 3.18
C VAL A 341 5.48 -11.58 3.34
N VAL A 342 6.59 -10.98 2.95
CA VAL A 342 6.80 -9.52 2.97
C VAL A 342 6.58 -8.95 1.58
N LEU A 343 5.85 -7.84 1.51
CA LEU A 343 5.31 -7.22 0.30
C LEU A 343 5.72 -5.74 0.24
N TRP A 344 6.11 -5.26 -0.94
CA TRP A 344 6.42 -3.84 -1.17
C TRP A 344 6.14 -3.44 -2.61
N LEU A 345 6.26 -2.14 -2.90
CA LEU A 345 6.12 -1.62 -4.25
C LEU A 345 7.46 -1.19 -4.85
N GLU A 346 7.63 -1.50 -6.12
CA GLU A 346 8.66 -0.94 -6.98
C GLU A 346 8.02 -0.13 -8.10
N TYR A 347 8.50 1.08 -8.30
CA TYR A 347 7.95 2.01 -9.28
C TYR A 347 8.93 2.19 -10.42
N ASP A 348 8.53 1.76 -11.61
CA ASP A 348 9.30 2.00 -12.82
C ASP A 348 8.97 3.41 -13.31
N LEU A 349 9.95 4.32 -13.25
CA LEU A 349 9.73 5.73 -13.58
C LEU A 349 9.65 5.99 -15.09
N VAL A 350 10.20 5.11 -15.91
CA VAL A 350 10.20 5.26 -17.38
C VAL A 350 9.75 3.97 -18.06
N PRO A 351 9.31 4.03 -19.33
CA PRO A 351 8.89 2.83 -20.06
C PRO A 351 10.06 1.84 -20.24
N THR A 352 9.77 0.54 -20.17
CA THR A 352 10.74 -0.55 -20.36
C THR A 352 11.48 -0.45 -21.70
N ALA A 353 10.77 -0.05 -22.77
CA ALA A 353 11.37 0.13 -24.09
C ALA A 353 12.43 1.24 -24.09
N THR A 354 12.17 2.33 -23.37
CA THR A 354 13.12 3.43 -23.20
C THR A 354 14.32 3.01 -22.35
N MET A 355 14.10 2.17 -21.33
CA MET A 355 15.19 1.60 -20.51
C MET A 355 16.16 0.77 -21.37
N ALA A 356 15.62 -0.15 -22.16
CA ALA A 356 16.42 -1.02 -23.04
C ALA A 356 17.19 -0.21 -24.10
N ALA A 357 16.60 0.88 -24.60
CA ALA A 357 17.24 1.74 -25.60
C ALA A 357 18.36 2.63 -25.02
N VAL A 358 18.19 3.14 -23.79
CA VAL A 358 19.13 4.12 -23.19
C VAL A 358 20.28 3.44 -22.44
N HIS A 359 19.99 2.34 -21.75
CA HIS A 359 20.94 1.73 -20.81
C HIS A 359 21.37 0.31 -21.21
N GLY A 360 20.85 -0.22 -22.32
CA GLY A 360 21.08 -1.58 -22.78
C GLY A 360 20.24 -2.63 -22.04
N PRO A 361 20.17 -3.86 -22.57
CA PRO A 361 19.46 -4.94 -21.90
C PRO A 361 20.14 -5.29 -20.57
N GLY A 362 19.40 -5.23 -19.47
CA GLY A 362 19.87 -5.65 -18.13
C GLY A 362 20.41 -4.55 -17.21
N SER A 363 20.27 -3.27 -17.55
CA SER A 363 20.55 -2.17 -16.62
C SER A 363 19.51 -2.12 -15.49
N ASP A 364 19.94 -1.89 -14.25
CA ASP A 364 19.05 -1.48 -13.16
C ASP A 364 18.30 -0.22 -13.61
N GLY A 365 16.99 -0.36 -13.76
CA GLY A 365 16.17 0.69 -14.33
C GLY A 365 16.11 1.95 -13.47
N LEU A 366 15.46 3.00 -13.96
CA LEU A 366 15.02 4.11 -13.11
C LEU A 366 13.85 3.60 -12.26
N VAL A 367 14.18 2.82 -11.24
CA VAL A 367 13.25 2.17 -10.33
C VAL A 367 13.39 2.79 -8.95
N VAL A 368 12.25 3.11 -8.35
CA VAL A 368 12.19 3.56 -6.95
C VAL A 368 11.48 2.49 -6.14
N SER A 369 12.12 2.00 -5.09
CA SER A 369 11.64 0.85 -4.31
C SER A 369 11.26 1.25 -2.88
N THR A 370 10.22 0.61 -2.35
CA THR A 370 9.90 0.62 -0.91
C THR A 370 10.35 -0.65 -0.20
N ALA A 371 11.23 -1.44 -0.83
CA ALA A 371 11.77 -2.68 -0.30
C ALA A 371 12.44 -2.49 1.07
N PRO A 372 12.42 -3.53 1.92
CA PRO A 372 13.34 -3.61 3.04
C PRO A 372 14.79 -3.75 2.53
N ALA A 373 15.75 -3.41 3.37
CA ALA A 373 17.13 -3.78 3.10
C ALA A 373 17.27 -5.30 3.23
N ALA A 374 17.99 -5.95 2.31
CA ALA A 374 18.11 -7.41 2.28
C ALA A 374 18.77 -7.99 3.55
N ASP A 375 19.56 -7.18 4.24
CA ASP A 375 20.21 -7.47 5.52
C ASP A 375 19.37 -7.08 6.75
N GLY A 376 18.15 -6.58 6.55
CA GLY A 376 17.30 -6.05 7.63
C GLY A 376 17.75 -4.70 8.18
N GLY A 377 18.69 -4.02 7.51
CA GLY A 377 19.16 -2.70 7.89
C GLY A 377 18.07 -1.60 7.82
N PRO A 378 18.32 -0.45 8.46
CA PRO A 378 17.34 0.62 8.58
C PRO A 378 16.95 1.19 7.21
N ARG A 379 15.64 1.23 6.92
CA ARG A 379 15.06 1.87 5.74
C ARG A 379 13.84 2.70 6.13
N PRO A 380 13.66 3.92 5.61
CA PRO A 380 12.54 4.79 5.98
C PRO A 380 11.20 4.37 5.37
N THR A 381 11.07 3.12 4.91
CA THR A 381 9.92 2.63 4.15
C THR A 381 9.17 1.58 4.97
N VAL A 382 7.84 1.64 4.90
CA VAL A 382 6.95 0.61 5.40
C VAL A 382 6.80 -0.48 4.35
N GLN A 383 6.64 -1.73 4.80
CA GLN A 383 6.30 -2.90 4.00
C GLN A 383 4.95 -3.46 4.46
N GLY A 384 4.27 -4.19 3.57
CA GLY A 384 3.15 -5.04 3.96
C GLY A 384 3.68 -6.39 4.44
N VAL A 385 3.26 -6.84 5.62
CA VAL A 385 3.66 -8.14 6.18
C VAL A 385 2.45 -9.03 6.35
N TYR A 386 2.39 -10.11 5.56
CA TYR A 386 1.42 -11.18 5.73
C TYR A 386 2.03 -12.27 6.62
N LEU A 387 1.62 -12.33 7.89
CA LEU A 387 2.09 -13.37 8.81
C LEU A 387 1.41 -14.70 8.48
N LEU A 388 2.19 -15.78 8.45
CA LEU A 388 1.64 -17.12 8.29
C LEU A 388 0.92 -17.54 9.58
N ARG A 389 -0.22 -18.24 9.42
CA ARG A 389 -0.94 -18.82 10.56
C ARG A 389 -0.03 -19.69 11.42
N GLN A 390 0.84 -20.47 10.78
CA GLN A 390 1.86 -21.24 11.49
C GLN A 390 3.19 -21.01 10.81
N PRO A 391 4.30 -20.91 11.56
CA PRO A 391 5.61 -20.91 10.96
C PRO A 391 5.81 -22.20 10.18
N VAL A 392 6.43 -22.09 9.02
CA VAL A 392 6.65 -23.23 8.11
C VAL A 392 8.14 -23.47 8.02
N GLU A 393 8.57 -24.69 8.33
CA GLU A 393 9.94 -25.11 8.09
C GLU A 393 10.18 -25.20 6.58
N LEU A 394 11.05 -24.34 6.07
CA LEU A 394 11.50 -24.41 4.70
C LEU A 394 12.85 -25.11 4.65
N THR A 395 12.98 -26.00 3.68
CA THR A 395 14.25 -26.57 3.24
C THR A 395 14.63 -25.94 1.90
N HIS A 396 15.88 -26.09 1.46
CA HIS A 396 16.26 -25.64 0.12
C HIS A 396 15.32 -26.25 -0.93
N GLY A 397 14.72 -25.41 -1.78
CA GLY A 397 13.75 -25.84 -2.79
C GLY A 397 12.31 -26.02 -2.29
N SER A 398 12.02 -25.82 -0.99
CA SER A 398 10.64 -25.69 -0.51
C SER A 398 9.93 -24.53 -1.22
N ARG A 399 8.61 -24.65 -1.40
CA ARG A 399 7.84 -23.72 -2.24
C ARG A 399 6.62 -23.16 -1.52
N LEU A 400 6.42 -21.85 -1.60
CA LEU A 400 5.18 -21.18 -1.20
C LEU A 400 4.52 -20.59 -2.43
N HIS A 401 3.27 -20.96 -2.66
CA HIS A 401 2.43 -20.27 -3.63
C HIS A 401 1.80 -19.04 -2.98
N VAL A 402 1.91 -17.89 -3.64
CA VAL A 402 1.31 -16.64 -3.20
C VAL A 402 0.46 -16.12 -4.33
N ALA A 403 -0.84 -15.95 -4.08
CA ALA A 403 -1.79 -15.33 -5.00
C ALA A 403 -2.21 -13.98 -4.43
N ALA A 404 -2.40 -12.99 -5.29
CA ALA A 404 -2.89 -11.67 -4.91
C ALA A 404 -3.94 -11.16 -5.88
N GLN A 405 -4.84 -10.35 -5.34
CA GLN A 405 -5.82 -9.58 -6.09
C GLN A 405 -5.77 -8.13 -5.64
N PHE A 406 -5.56 -7.24 -6.60
CA PHE A 406 -5.75 -5.81 -6.47
C PHE A 406 -7.17 -5.46 -6.90
N ASP A 407 -7.89 -4.73 -6.03
CA ASP A 407 -9.20 -4.17 -6.30
C ASP A 407 -9.04 -2.72 -6.79
N GLY A 408 -9.45 -2.43 -8.02
CA GLY A 408 -9.34 -1.09 -8.60
C GLY A 408 -10.25 -0.05 -7.93
N LEU A 409 -11.39 -0.46 -7.38
CA LEU A 409 -12.34 0.44 -6.73
C LEU A 409 -11.84 0.90 -5.36
N ASP A 410 -11.30 0.00 -4.57
CA ASP A 410 -10.82 0.30 -3.21
C ASP A 410 -9.32 0.59 -3.16
N ALA A 411 -8.58 0.28 -4.23
CA ALA A 411 -7.12 0.34 -4.30
C ALA A 411 -6.44 -0.48 -3.20
N ASP A 412 -7.06 -1.61 -2.83
CA ASP A 412 -6.56 -2.52 -1.81
C ASP A 412 -6.07 -3.84 -2.42
N ILE A 413 -5.25 -4.57 -1.66
CA ILE A 413 -4.64 -5.82 -2.07
C ILE A 413 -4.98 -6.91 -1.07
N SER A 414 -5.59 -7.98 -1.56
CA SER A 414 -5.76 -9.22 -0.81
C SER A 414 -4.71 -10.24 -1.24
N VAL A 415 -4.25 -11.06 -0.28
CA VAL A 415 -3.22 -12.08 -0.52
C VAL A 415 -3.65 -13.41 0.09
N GLU A 416 -3.41 -14.48 -0.65
CA GLU A 416 -3.55 -15.86 -0.21
C GLU A 416 -2.20 -16.57 -0.33
N VAL A 417 -1.82 -17.32 0.71
CA VAL A 417 -0.56 -18.06 0.75
C VAL A 417 -0.84 -19.54 1.00
N THR A 418 -0.30 -20.39 0.13
CA THR A 418 -0.42 -21.85 0.22
C THR A 418 0.97 -22.49 0.21
N VAL A 419 1.26 -23.35 1.18
CA VAL A 419 2.49 -24.14 1.19
C VAL A 419 2.36 -25.28 0.18
N LEU A 420 3.30 -25.40 -0.74
CA LEU A 420 3.29 -26.46 -1.76
C LEU A 420 4.15 -27.64 -1.33
N ALA A 421 3.76 -28.84 -1.75
CA ALA A 421 4.59 -30.02 -1.60
C ALA A 421 5.92 -29.88 -2.38
N PRO A 422 7.01 -30.52 -1.89
CA PRO A 422 8.28 -30.59 -2.63
C PRO A 422 8.10 -31.21 -4.03
N LEU A 423 8.90 -30.77 -5.00
CA LEU A 423 8.91 -31.40 -6.34
C LEU A 423 9.41 -32.84 -6.23
N ALA A 424 8.67 -33.79 -6.80
CA ALA A 424 8.92 -35.24 -6.70
C ALA A 424 10.23 -35.73 -7.36
N SER A 425 11.13 -34.85 -7.81
CA SER A 425 12.33 -35.21 -8.58
C SER A 425 13.63 -35.37 -7.77
N GLU A 426 13.63 -35.23 -6.44
CA GLU A 426 14.84 -35.42 -5.62
C GLU A 426 14.80 -36.61 -4.64
N ILE A 427 13.68 -37.35 -4.58
CA ILE A 427 13.54 -38.49 -3.65
C ILE A 427 14.22 -39.78 -4.18
N SER A 428 14.67 -39.82 -5.45
CA SER A 428 15.15 -41.07 -6.07
C SER A 428 16.66 -41.37 -5.95
N LYS A 429 17.47 -40.56 -5.27
CA LYS A 429 18.94 -40.80 -5.16
C LYS A 429 19.43 -41.33 -3.80
N GLY A 430 18.53 -41.75 -2.90
CA GLY A 430 18.90 -42.15 -1.54
C GLY A 430 18.98 -43.65 -1.22
N ASN A 431 18.47 -44.56 -2.06
CA ASN A 431 18.36 -45.98 -1.70
C ASN A 431 18.91 -46.92 -2.78
N VAL A 432 20.24 -47.08 -2.84
CA VAL A 432 20.85 -48.29 -3.42
C VAL A 432 22.08 -48.72 -2.61
N ALA A 433 21.99 -49.95 -2.09
CA ALA A 433 23.06 -50.88 -1.69
C ALA A 433 23.85 -50.64 -0.38
N LYS A 434 23.33 -51.21 0.72
CA LYS A 434 24.12 -52.08 1.60
C LYS A 434 23.38 -53.41 1.80
N GLY A 435 23.48 -54.28 0.80
CA GLY A 435 23.14 -55.69 0.91
C GLY A 435 24.40 -56.48 1.26
N SER A 436 24.42 -57.01 2.48
CA SER A 436 25.40 -57.94 3.04
C SER A 436 25.63 -59.16 2.13
N MET A 437 26.88 -59.52 1.86
CA MET A 437 27.26 -60.88 1.48
C MET A 437 27.99 -61.53 2.65
N ALA A 438 27.41 -62.63 3.12
CA ALA A 438 28.05 -63.66 3.90
C ALA A 438 28.65 -64.71 2.95
#